data_AF-A0A540W937-F1
#
_entry.id   AF-A0A540W937-F1
#
_cell.length_a   1.000
_cell.length_b   1.000
_cell.length_c   1.000
_cell.angle_alpha   90.00
_cell.angle_beta   90.00
_cell.angle_gamma   90.00
#
_symmetry.space_group_name_H-M   'P 1'
#
loop_
_entity.id
_entity.type
_entity.pdbx_description
1 polymer ?
#
loop_
_entity_poly.entity_id
_entity_poly.type
_entity_poly.pdbx_seq_one_letter_code
_entity_poly.pdbx_strand_id
1 'polypeptide(L)'
;MGLPPVVLHPSPDHRRGSPGPHRAPRQVHRRHQRRPRLRLAPHRAPAQAGRCLVSAIPTTTFHESYPLAELRPADYNPRRLSAEAFERLKASIGRHGIVKPVILNANGTLVAGHQRTKGMTALGITHTPAVMLGTTVRLQDEIRFNLLHNKVETEASIVHAEPGQIGHWTWVPWQSIRIDDQKNAAFIQAIGQMAAAHGPWGSVVMDDQGRIILNAEYAVVAAAHRFDLLAWTVPSPEAAQLHADLTGEYGVYDWTAIEGQAPVWNQHIVQPKRLRQRSSKAKTGLTYGSETWEKLVLPWLKPEQRVVDFGAGHGDYATMLRGKGFSVTDYEPYRTAPGKYAVDIRAVVSMIRAIQKELREHGLFDVVVLDSVINATTSLDYQHWVLATVNALCAEDGVVCLGTRSLLKETRMEQAGRATTGGAVNMSFLDDNNVEMNFVAGKWQKLRFHTPETLAALLNPYFAEVKITDASDSNLKAVCRKPKALQEAEYRKAFEEEFNMPYPNDFRHGKHLELVEFLIKLVLERNSLESRD
;
A
#
# COMPACT_ATOMS: atom_id res chain seq x y z
N MET A 1 -53.10 -22.44 2.81
CA MET A 1 -52.98 -22.15 4.25
C MET A 1 -52.28 -20.81 4.39
N GLY A 2 -53.06 -19.75 4.55
CA GLY A 2 -52.57 -18.39 4.70
C GLY A 2 -52.55 -18.00 6.18
N LEU A 3 -51.48 -17.36 6.61
CA LEU A 3 -51.41 -16.58 7.84
C LEU A 3 -51.10 -15.12 7.47
N PRO A 4 -51.68 -14.14 8.20
CA PRO A 4 -52.00 -12.80 7.68
C PRO A 4 -50.90 -11.76 7.92
N PRO A 5 -50.98 -10.57 7.29
CA PRO A 5 -50.00 -9.49 7.43
C PRO A 5 -50.25 -8.67 8.70
N VAL A 6 -49.16 -8.25 9.36
CA VAL A 6 -49.20 -7.29 10.46
C VAL A 6 -49.28 -5.88 9.88
N VAL A 7 -50.45 -5.27 10.03
CA VAL A 7 -50.72 -3.84 9.80
C VAL A 7 -50.65 -3.13 11.14
N LEU A 8 -49.85 -2.06 11.24
CA LEU A 8 -50.00 -1.05 12.29
C LEU A 8 -50.08 0.32 11.62
N HIS A 9 -51.28 0.87 11.62
CA HIS A 9 -51.59 2.25 11.26
C HIS A 9 -52.27 2.97 12.44
N PRO A 10 -52.31 4.32 12.42
CA PRO A 10 -52.08 5.20 13.56
C PRO A 10 -53.36 5.87 14.07
N SER A 11 -53.25 6.65 15.17
CA SER A 11 -54.01 7.88 15.52
C SER A 11 -54.26 8.02 17.04
N PRO A 12 -54.75 9.16 17.59
CA PRO A 12 -54.58 10.58 17.19
C PRO A 12 -54.41 11.58 18.38
N ASP A 13 -54.13 12.85 18.03
CA ASP A 13 -54.63 14.12 18.62
C ASP A 13 -54.37 14.48 20.10
N HIS A 14 -54.16 15.72 20.55
CA HIS A 14 -54.31 17.11 20.09
C HIS A 14 -53.58 17.96 21.20
N ARG A 15 -52.98 19.15 21.02
CA ARG A 15 -53.61 20.46 20.79
C ARG A 15 -52.54 21.54 20.51
N ARG A 16 -53.00 22.57 19.79
CA ARG A 16 -52.37 23.80 19.32
C ARG A 16 -51.99 24.79 20.43
N GLY A 17 -51.03 25.67 20.12
CA GLY A 17 -50.87 26.97 20.77
C GLY A 17 -49.68 27.79 20.23
N SER A 18 -49.97 28.88 19.53
CA SER A 18 -49.08 30.02 19.17
C SER A 18 -49.99 31.27 19.07
N PRO A 19 -49.54 32.56 18.99
CA PRO A 19 -48.17 33.12 18.97
C PRO A 19 -47.93 34.45 19.77
N GLY A 20 -46.64 34.85 19.90
CA GLY A 20 -46.13 36.25 19.89
C GLY A 20 -45.92 37.00 21.24
N PRO A 21 -45.17 38.14 21.31
CA PRO A 21 -44.23 38.74 20.34
C PRO A 21 -42.88 39.27 20.95
N HIS A 22 -42.05 39.86 20.07
CA HIS A 22 -40.74 40.50 20.21
C HIS A 22 -40.40 41.33 21.47
N ARG A 23 -39.11 41.28 21.90
CA ARG A 23 -38.30 42.47 22.26
C ARG A 23 -36.79 42.20 22.27
N ALA A 24 -36.04 43.19 21.77
CA ALA A 24 -34.58 43.25 21.60
C ALA A 24 -33.83 43.69 22.89
N PRO A 25 -32.48 43.73 22.92
CA PRO A 25 -31.66 43.43 24.11
C PRO A 25 -31.36 44.64 25.00
N ARG A 26 -31.12 44.38 26.29
CA ARG A 26 -30.53 45.36 27.23
C ARG A 26 -29.13 44.91 27.67
N GLN A 27 -28.17 45.80 27.44
CA GLN A 27 -26.84 45.79 28.07
C GLN A 27 -26.98 45.84 29.60
N VAL A 28 -26.18 45.04 30.32
CA VAL A 28 -25.93 45.27 31.75
C VAL A 28 -24.44 45.13 32.06
N HIS A 29 -23.95 46.15 32.76
CA HIS A 29 -22.60 46.41 33.21
C HIS A 29 -21.94 45.32 34.05
N ARG A 30 -20.62 45.23 33.89
CA ARG A 30 -19.69 44.54 34.80
C ARG A 30 -19.70 45.19 36.19
N ARG A 31 -19.87 44.38 37.24
CA ARG A 31 -19.31 44.65 38.57
C ARG A 31 -18.66 43.39 39.14
N HIS A 32 -17.41 43.58 39.56
CA HIS A 32 -16.54 42.60 40.19
C HIS A 32 -17.11 42.09 41.52
N GLN A 33 -17.13 40.77 41.71
CA GLN A 33 -17.09 40.16 43.04
C GLN A 33 -15.99 39.08 43.08
N ARG A 34 -15.11 39.25 44.07
CA ARG A 34 -13.94 38.42 44.38
C ARG A 34 -14.39 37.06 44.92
N ARG A 35 -13.84 35.96 44.40
CA ARG A 35 -13.96 34.61 44.97
C ARG A 35 -12.84 34.34 45.99
N PRO A 36 -13.10 33.58 47.07
CA PRO A 36 -12.13 33.33 48.14
C PRO A 36 -11.07 32.28 47.76
N ARG A 37 -9.86 32.46 48.29
CA ARG A 37 -8.70 31.56 48.16
C ARG A 37 -8.95 30.24 48.90
N LEU A 38 -8.97 29.11 48.18
CA LEU A 38 -8.81 27.78 48.77
C LEU A 38 -7.32 27.54 49.07
N ARG A 39 -7.01 27.12 50.30
CA ARG A 39 -5.67 26.71 50.74
C ARG A 39 -5.29 25.37 50.07
N LEU A 40 -4.08 25.31 49.50
CA LEU A 40 -3.42 24.08 49.04
C LEU A 40 -2.96 23.27 50.25
N ALA A 41 -3.39 22.02 50.34
CA ALA A 41 -2.84 21.02 51.27
C ALA A 41 -1.56 20.39 50.67
N PRO A 42 -0.57 19.98 51.48
CA PRO A 42 0.68 19.42 50.98
C PRO A 42 0.46 18.02 50.40
N HIS A 43 1.05 17.77 49.24
CA HIS A 43 1.06 16.49 48.54
C HIS A 43 1.62 15.37 49.45
N ARG A 44 0.79 14.37 49.78
CA ARG A 44 1.27 13.05 50.21
C ARG A 44 1.87 12.34 48.98
N ALA A 45 3.11 11.87 49.12
CA ALA A 45 3.77 11.03 48.13
C ALA A 45 2.93 9.75 47.87
N PRO A 46 2.73 9.35 46.61
CA PRO A 46 2.09 8.08 46.32
C PRO A 46 3.04 6.93 46.67
N ALA A 47 2.49 5.94 47.38
CA ALA A 47 3.17 4.72 47.76
C ALA A 47 3.64 3.93 46.54
N GLN A 48 4.85 3.37 46.66
CA GLN A 48 5.48 2.30 45.89
C GLN A 48 4.81 1.92 44.55
N ALA A 49 5.44 2.40 43.48
CA ALA A 49 5.27 1.88 42.13
C ALA A 49 5.37 0.34 42.13
N GLY A 50 4.30 -0.31 41.69
CA GLY A 50 4.37 -1.69 41.25
C GLY A 50 5.50 -1.83 40.25
N ARG A 51 6.33 -2.86 40.42
CA ARG A 51 7.39 -3.22 39.48
C ARG A 51 6.80 -3.22 38.08
N CYS A 52 7.23 -2.25 37.27
CA CYS A 52 7.05 -2.31 35.83
C CYS A 52 7.80 -3.59 35.41
N LEU A 53 7.06 -4.63 35.01
CA LEU A 53 7.64 -5.77 34.32
C LEU A 53 8.29 -5.19 33.07
N VAL A 54 9.61 -5.02 33.12
CA VAL A 54 10.41 -4.90 31.91
C VAL A 54 10.12 -6.19 31.15
N SER A 55 9.27 -6.10 30.13
CA SER A 55 9.08 -7.21 29.20
C SER A 55 10.48 -7.61 28.76
N ALA A 56 10.88 -8.85 29.05
CA ALA A 56 12.13 -9.38 28.50
C ALA A 56 12.08 -9.15 26.99
N ILE A 57 13.17 -8.63 26.42
CA ILE A 57 13.31 -8.55 24.96
C ILE A 57 13.08 -9.97 24.44
N PRO A 58 12.21 -10.17 23.44
CA PRO A 58 12.01 -11.49 22.85
C PRO A 58 13.38 -12.08 22.48
N THR A 59 13.64 -13.33 22.89
CA THR A 59 14.93 -13.96 22.64
C THR A 59 14.96 -14.60 21.26
N THR A 60 16.12 -14.65 20.63
CA THR A 60 16.38 -15.48 19.44
C THR A 60 17.39 -16.56 19.81
N THR A 61 17.47 -17.62 19.02
CA THR A 61 18.45 -18.70 19.23
C THR A 61 19.28 -18.86 17.97
N PHE A 62 20.61 -18.81 18.13
CA PHE A 62 21.54 -19.09 17.04
C PHE A 62 21.94 -20.57 17.05
N HIS A 63 21.79 -21.21 15.90
CA HIS A 63 22.30 -22.54 15.62
C HIS A 63 23.42 -22.41 14.60
N GLU A 64 24.65 -22.72 15.02
CA GLU A 64 25.80 -22.68 14.11
C GLU A 64 25.69 -23.73 12.99
N SER A 65 25.04 -24.86 13.29
CA SER A 65 24.77 -25.93 12.34
C SER A 65 23.33 -26.41 12.50
N TYR A 66 22.49 -26.12 11.50
CA TYR A 66 21.09 -26.51 11.43
C TYR A 66 20.84 -27.38 10.19
N PRO A 67 20.16 -28.53 10.29
CA PRO A 67 19.93 -29.42 9.15
C PRO A 67 19.04 -28.79 8.07
N LEU A 68 19.48 -28.77 6.81
CA LEU A 68 18.68 -28.26 5.70
C LEU A 68 17.40 -29.07 5.47
N ALA A 69 17.44 -30.37 5.77
CA ALA A 69 16.29 -31.28 5.63
C ALA A 69 15.14 -30.94 6.59
N GLU A 70 15.41 -30.22 7.68
CA GLU A 70 14.41 -29.80 8.66
C GLU A 70 13.79 -28.43 8.34
N LEU A 71 14.32 -27.72 7.35
CA LEU A 71 13.78 -26.43 6.92
C LEU A 71 12.44 -26.62 6.23
N ARG A 72 11.44 -25.87 6.69
CA ARG A 72 10.15 -25.79 6.01
C ARG A 72 10.20 -24.61 5.04
N PRO A 73 10.15 -24.81 3.72
CA PRO A 73 10.10 -23.69 2.77
C PRO A 73 8.88 -22.83 3.09
N ALA A 74 9.01 -21.50 3.04
CA ALA A 74 7.83 -20.67 3.08
C ALA A 74 7.08 -20.76 1.74
N ASP A 75 5.75 -20.73 1.80
CA ASP A 75 4.90 -20.70 0.61
C ASP A 75 5.13 -19.42 -0.22
N TYR A 76 5.65 -18.35 0.42
CA TYR A 76 6.00 -17.09 -0.22
C TYR A 76 7.52 -17.03 -0.47
N ASN A 77 7.94 -17.04 -1.73
CA ASN A 77 9.33 -16.73 -2.09
C ASN A 77 9.35 -15.53 -3.04
N PRO A 78 9.53 -14.31 -2.50
CA PRO A 78 9.31 -13.11 -3.28
C PRO A 78 10.50 -12.76 -4.17
N ARG A 79 11.39 -13.69 -4.54
CA ARG A 79 12.50 -13.39 -5.44
C ARG A 79 12.79 -14.55 -6.37
N ARG A 80 12.85 -14.29 -7.68
CA ARG A 80 13.34 -15.23 -8.71
C ARG A 80 14.75 -14.82 -9.11
N LEU A 81 15.70 -15.76 -9.04
CA LEU A 81 17.04 -15.55 -9.57
C LEU A 81 17.09 -15.97 -11.05
N SER A 82 17.85 -15.24 -11.87
CA SER A 82 18.26 -15.73 -13.17
C SER A 82 19.19 -16.94 -13.01
N ALA A 83 19.32 -17.77 -14.05
CA ALA A 83 20.25 -18.91 -14.03
C ALA A 83 21.69 -18.45 -13.74
N GLU A 84 22.11 -17.33 -14.34
CA GLU A 84 23.43 -16.75 -14.11
C GLU A 84 23.62 -16.28 -12.66
N ALA A 85 22.63 -15.58 -12.09
CA ALA A 85 22.68 -15.15 -10.69
C ALA A 85 22.71 -16.35 -9.73
N PHE A 86 22.05 -17.45 -10.07
CA PHE A 86 22.10 -18.69 -9.31
C PHE A 86 23.49 -19.35 -9.36
N GLU A 87 24.14 -19.38 -10.52
CA GLU A 87 25.53 -19.86 -10.64
C GLU A 87 26.51 -18.99 -9.84
N ARG A 88 26.38 -17.65 -9.90
CA ARG A 88 27.18 -16.73 -9.07
C ARG A 88 26.98 -16.99 -7.59
N LEU A 89 25.74 -17.21 -7.16
CA LEU A 89 25.43 -17.54 -5.76
C LEU A 89 26.11 -18.84 -5.32
N LYS A 90 26.05 -19.90 -6.13
CA LYS A 90 26.75 -21.15 -5.84
C LYS A 90 28.27 -20.95 -5.76
N ALA A 91 28.85 -20.20 -6.69
CA ALA A 91 30.28 -19.89 -6.67
C ALA A 91 30.69 -19.10 -5.42
N SER A 92 29.86 -18.13 -5.00
CA SER A 92 30.06 -17.39 -3.74
C SER A 92 30.02 -18.30 -2.52
N ILE A 93 29.03 -19.21 -2.44
CA ILE A 93 28.94 -20.18 -1.33
C ILE A 93 30.16 -21.12 -1.33
N GLY A 94 30.59 -21.58 -2.51
CA GLY A 94 31.77 -22.43 -2.62
C GLY A 94 33.08 -21.74 -2.23
N ARG A 95 33.20 -20.43 -2.50
CA ARG A 95 34.40 -19.64 -2.20
C ARG A 95 34.48 -19.23 -0.73
N HIS A 96 33.38 -18.73 -0.18
CA HIS A 96 33.36 -18.04 1.12
C HIS A 96 32.68 -18.85 2.22
N GLY A 97 32.04 -19.97 1.88
CA GLY A 97 31.15 -20.67 2.79
C GLY A 97 29.88 -19.87 3.08
N ILE A 98 29.26 -20.13 4.23
CA ILE A 98 27.97 -19.55 4.61
C ILE A 98 28.19 -18.46 5.66
N VAL A 99 28.48 -17.25 5.18
CA VAL A 99 28.81 -16.09 6.05
C VAL A 99 27.58 -15.30 6.51
N LYS A 100 26.37 -15.75 6.17
CA LYS A 100 25.10 -15.15 6.61
C LYS A 100 24.12 -16.27 6.98
N PRO A 101 23.60 -16.29 8.21
CA PRO A 101 22.67 -17.32 8.64
C PRO A 101 21.35 -17.17 7.90
N VAL A 102 20.59 -18.27 7.82
CA VAL A 102 19.17 -18.23 7.47
C VAL A 102 18.36 -17.75 8.67
N ILE A 103 17.19 -17.15 8.42
CA ILE A 103 16.27 -16.76 9.50
C ILE A 103 15.12 -17.75 9.50
N LEU A 104 14.85 -18.33 10.67
CA LEU A 104 13.77 -19.29 10.88
C LEU A 104 12.71 -18.71 11.80
N ASN A 105 11.46 -18.95 11.46
CA ASN A 105 10.36 -18.78 12.39
C ASN A 105 10.46 -19.86 13.49
N ALA A 106 9.86 -19.63 14.65
CA ALA A 106 9.92 -20.55 15.80
C ALA A 106 9.38 -21.97 15.51
N ASN A 107 8.60 -22.12 14.44
CA ASN A 107 8.04 -23.39 13.97
C ASN A 107 8.90 -24.09 12.89
N GLY A 108 10.09 -23.56 12.57
CA GLY A 108 11.01 -24.08 11.56
C GLY A 108 10.77 -23.58 10.12
N THR A 109 9.80 -22.68 9.90
CA THR A 109 9.59 -22.07 8.58
C THR A 109 10.75 -21.15 8.21
N LEU A 110 11.30 -21.32 7.01
CA LEU A 110 12.36 -20.49 6.46
C LEU A 110 11.79 -19.11 6.12
N VAL A 111 12.17 -18.11 6.89
CA VAL A 111 11.70 -16.72 6.70
C VAL A 111 12.56 -15.99 5.67
N ALA A 112 13.89 -16.16 5.76
CA ALA A 112 14.85 -15.53 4.87
C ALA A 112 16.03 -16.46 4.55
N GLY A 113 16.58 -16.33 3.33
CA GLY A 113 17.68 -17.18 2.84
C GLY A 113 17.27 -18.26 1.84
N HIS A 114 16.05 -18.21 1.30
CA HIS A 114 15.49 -19.15 0.31
C HIS A 114 16.42 -19.49 -0.86
N GLN A 115 17.08 -18.49 -1.45
CA GLN A 115 17.97 -18.73 -2.58
C GLN A 115 19.28 -19.39 -2.15
N ARG A 116 19.81 -19.02 -0.98
CA ARG A 116 21.01 -19.62 -0.40
C ARG A 116 20.76 -21.09 -0.07
N THR A 117 19.61 -21.44 0.49
CA THR A 117 19.27 -22.85 0.80
C THR A 117 19.16 -23.71 -0.46
N LYS A 118 18.60 -23.17 -1.55
CA LYS A 118 18.62 -23.82 -2.87
C LYS A 118 20.04 -24.01 -3.40
N GLY A 119 20.88 -22.98 -3.33
CA GLY A 119 22.28 -23.04 -3.74
C GLY A 119 23.09 -24.07 -2.93
N MET A 120 22.92 -24.07 -1.60
CA MET A 120 23.54 -25.04 -0.70
C MET A 120 23.13 -26.48 -1.03
N THR A 121 21.83 -26.71 -1.25
CA THR A 121 21.32 -28.03 -1.65
C THR A 121 21.93 -28.49 -2.97
N ALA A 122 22.03 -27.59 -3.96
CA ALA A 122 22.64 -27.89 -5.25
C ALA A 122 24.15 -28.19 -5.16
N LEU A 123 24.83 -27.69 -4.12
CA LEU A 123 26.23 -27.96 -3.82
C LEU A 123 26.43 -29.20 -2.92
N GLY A 124 25.36 -29.88 -2.51
CA GLY A 124 25.43 -31.05 -1.62
C GLY A 124 25.71 -30.71 -0.15
N ILE A 125 25.59 -29.44 0.24
CA ILE A 125 25.69 -29.00 1.64
C ILE A 125 24.44 -29.48 2.39
N THR A 126 24.62 -30.00 3.60
CA THR A 126 23.52 -30.58 4.41
C THR A 126 23.11 -29.73 5.61
N HIS A 127 23.94 -28.78 6.02
CA HIS A 127 23.73 -27.94 7.21
C HIS A 127 24.04 -26.47 6.92
N THR A 128 23.38 -25.57 7.66
CA THR A 128 23.57 -24.12 7.56
C THR A 128 23.51 -23.47 8.93
N PRO A 129 24.24 -22.35 9.17
CA PRO A 129 23.95 -21.49 10.31
C PRO A 129 22.54 -20.90 10.20
N ALA A 130 21.83 -20.81 11.31
CA ALA A 130 20.45 -20.36 11.40
C ALA A 130 20.19 -19.52 12.65
N VAL A 131 19.42 -18.43 12.51
CA VAL A 131 18.86 -17.66 13.62
C VAL A 131 17.37 -17.96 13.70
N MET A 132 16.94 -18.57 14.80
CA MET A 132 15.55 -18.88 15.07
C MET A 132 14.90 -17.80 15.93
N LEU A 133 13.77 -17.27 15.47
CA LEU A 133 12.95 -16.33 16.23
C LEU A 133 12.32 -17.02 17.44
N GLY A 134 12.26 -16.34 18.60
CA GLY A 134 11.75 -16.97 19.83
C GLY A 134 10.24 -17.16 19.90
N THR A 135 9.48 -16.54 18.98
CA THR A 135 8.03 -16.72 18.91
C THR A 135 7.57 -16.89 17.47
N THR A 136 6.47 -17.62 17.29
CA THR A 136 5.88 -17.78 15.96
C THR A 136 5.37 -16.45 15.45
N VAL A 137 5.94 -15.98 14.34
CA VAL A 137 5.54 -14.72 13.70
C VAL A 137 4.48 -14.94 12.63
N ARG A 138 3.72 -13.88 12.33
CA ARG A 138 2.66 -13.91 11.31
C ARG A 138 3.27 -13.68 9.91
N LEU A 139 2.55 -14.12 8.88
CA LEU A 139 2.93 -13.96 7.46
C LEU A 139 3.41 -12.53 7.09
N GLN A 140 2.79 -11.49 7.67
CA GLN A 140 3.21 -10.10 7.44
C GLN A 140 4.65 -9.81 7.91
N ASP A 141 5.03 -10.36 9.06
CA ASP A 141 6.30 -10.08 9.74
C ASP A 141 7.36 -10.97 9.10
N GLU A 142 6.99 -12.20 8.75
CA GLU A 142 7.70 -13.13 7.88
C GLU A 142 8.12 -12.50 6.54
N ILE A 143 7.18 -11.90 5.80
CA ILE A 143 7.50 -11.18 4.55
C ILE A 143 8.39 -9.98 4.85
N ARG A 144 8.11 -9.21 5.91
CA ARG A 144 8.91 -8.04 6.27
C ARG A 144 10.36 -8.38 6.61
N PHE A 145 10.61 -9.48 7.34
CA PHE A 145 11.95 -10.00 7.56
C PHE A 145 12.64 -10.34 6.25
N ASN A 146 11.96 -11.04 5.36
CA ASN A 146 12.50 -11.42 4.05
C ASN A 146 12.91 -10.18 3.25
N LEU A 147 12.04 -9.17 3.20
CA LEU A 147 12.28 -7.91 2.48
C LEU A 147 13.44 -7.10 3.08
N LEU A 148 13.50 -6.96 4.40
CA LEU A 148 14.61 -6.24 5.06
C LEU A 148 15.94 -6.97 4.91
N HIS A 149 15.94 -8.30 5.04
CA HIS A 149 17.14 -9.12 4.89
C HIS A 149 17.71 -9.12 3.46
N ASN A 150 16.85 -8.85 2.48
CA ASN A 150 17.18 -8.84 1.06
C ASN A 150 17.66 -7.46 0.54
N LYS A 151 17.58 -6.39 1.35
CA LYS A 151 17.90 -5.01 0.96
C LYS A 151 19.35 -4.59 1.24
N VAL A 152 20.26 -5.55 1.24
CA VAL A 152 21.70 -5.39 1.57
C VAL A 152 22.41 -4.49 0.56
N GLU A 153 21.93 -4.43 -0.68
CA GLU A 153 22.52 -3.64 -1.78
C GLU A 153 22.43 -2.12 -1.58
N THR A 154 21.65 -1.65 -0.60
CA THR A 154 21.43 -0.21 -0.35
C THR A 154 22.12 0.31 0.90
N GLU A 155 22.89 -0.55 1.57
CA GLU A 155 23.59 -0.22 2.81
C GLU A 155 24.72 0.76 2.54
N ALA A 156 24.80 1.81 3.36
CA ALA A 156 25.72 2.92 3.13
C ALA A 156 26.31 3.48 4.42
N SER A 157 25.89 2.96 5.58
CA SER A 157 26.43 3.37 6.87
C SER A 157 27.86 2.85 7.06
N ILE A 158 28.71 3.65 7.69
CA ILE A 158 30.08 3.26 8.06
C ILE A 158 30.08 2.96 9.55
N VAL A 159 30.24 1.68 9.89
CA VAL A 159 30.17 1.17 11.26
C VAL A 159 31.36 0.25 11.52
N HIS A 160 31.92 0.35 12.72
CA HIS A 160 32.98 -0.50 13.21
C HIS A 160 32.55 -1.19 14.50
N ALA A 161 33.12 -2.35 14.80
CA ALA A 161 33.00 -3.02 16.08
C ALA A 161 34.27 -3.84 16.38
N GLU A 162 34.38 -4.39 17.58
CA GLU A 162 35.51 -5.27 17.92
C GLU A 162 35.41 -6.57 17.09
N PRO A 163 36.45 -6.92 16.30
CA PRO A 163 36.40 -8.11 15.46
C PRO A 163 36.50 -9.39 16.29
N GLY A 164 35.72 -10.40 15.88
CA GLY A 164 35.82 -11.75 16.40
C GLY A 164 36.93 -12.56 15.73
N GLN A 165 36.98 -13.86 16.03
CA GLN A 165 37.91 -14.76 15.37
C GLN A 165 37.53 -14.93 13.88
N ILE A 166 38.50 -14.76 12.99
CA ILE A 166 38.31 -14.95 11.54
C ILE A 166 37.75 -16.35 11.26
N GLY A 167 36.69 -16.44 10.46
CA GLY A 167 36.08 -17.70 10.04
C GLY A 167 35.20 -18.37 11.10
N HIS A 168 34.85 -17.67 12.19
CA HIS A 168 33.98 -18.18 13.24
C HIS A 168 32.85 -17.20 13.57
N TRP A 169 31.70 -17.74 13.97
CA TRP A 169 30.59 -16.95 14.49
C TRP A 169 30.90 -16.44 15.90
N THR A 170 30.82 -15.13 16.09
CA THR A 170 31.10 -14.49 17.39
C THR A 170 29.97 -13.54 17.79
N TRP A 171 29.66 -13.48 19.08
CA TRP A 171 28.80 -12.44 19.64
C TRP A 171 29.67 -11.22 20.02
N VAL A 172 29.46 -10.12 19.31
CA VAL A 172 30.18 -8.86 19.50
C VAL A 172 29.38 -7.95 20.43
N PRO A 173 29.94 -7.51 21.58
CA PRO A 173 29.24 -6.66 22.52
C PRO A 173 28.80 -5.34 21.88
N TRP A 174 27.55 -4.92 22.11
CA TRP A 174 27.04 -3.68 21.51
C TRP A 174 27.83 -2.42 21.90
N GLN A 175 28.51 -2.45 23.06
CA GLN A 175 29.34 -1.38 23.56
C GLN A 175 30.59 -1.14 22.70
N SER A 176 31.03 -2.15 21.93
CA SER A 176 32.16 -2.03 21.02
C SER A 176 31.79 -1.34 19.70
N ILE A 177 30.50 -1.20 19.41
CA ILE A 177 30.02 -0.64 18.15
C ILE A 177 30.28 0.86 18.10
N ARG A 178 31.03 1.29 17.08
CA ARG A 178 31.29 2.69 16.75
C ARG A 178 30.66 3.03 15.41
N ILE A 179 29.83 4.07 15.39
CA ILE A 179 29.15 4.55 14.18
C ILE A 179 29.91 5.79 13.70
N ASP A 180 30.60 5.67 12.57
CA ASP A 180 31.39 6.77 11.99
C ASP A 180 30.53 7.61 11.02
N ASP A 181 29.63 6.96 10.26
CA ASP A 181 28.63 7.64 9.42
C ASP A 181 27.32 6.85 9.39
N GLN A 182 26.20 7.49 9.73
CA GLN A 182 24.89 6.88 9.72
C GLN A 182 24.11 7.32 8.48
N LYS A 183 23.73 6.37 7.62
CA LYS A 183 22.85 6.58 6.47
C LYS A 183 21.53 5.82 6.66
N ASN A 184 20.62 5.93 5.69
CA ASN A 184 19.43 5.09 5.61
C ASN A 184 18.58 5.03 6.89
N ALA A 185 18.31 6.18 7.53
CA ALA A 185 17.50 6.26 8.76
C ALA A 185 16.16 5.50 8.66
N ALA A 186 15.59 5.53 7.46
CA ALA A 186 14.54 4.68 6.94
C ALA A 186 14.61 3.20 7.33
N PHE A 187 15.68 2.57 6.86
CA PHE A 187 15.92 1.17 6.93
C PHE A 187 16.27 0.80 8.37
N ILE A 188 17.07 1.64 9.04
CA ILE A 188 17.36 1.55 10.48
C ILE A 188 16.06 1.53 11.30
N GLN A 189 15.11 2.44 11.04
CA GLN A 189 13.83 2.45 11.74
C GLN A 189 13.00 1.19 11.47
N ALA A 190 12.96 0.71 10.23
CA ALA A 190 12.23 -0.50 9.88
C ALA A 190 12.84 -1.75 10.55
N ILE A 191 14.17 -1.88 10.55
CA ILE A 191 14.91 -2.92 11.27
C ILE A 191 14.66 -2.80 12.77
N GLY A 192 14.75 -1.60 13.34
CA GLY A 192 14.54 -1.33 14.76
C GLY A 192 13.15 -1.73 15.26
N GLN A 193 12.10 -1.50 14.45
CA GLN A 193 10.75 -1.99 14.75
C GLN A 193 10.70 -3.52 14.84
N MET A 194 11.31 -4.22 13.88
CA MET A 194 11.36 -5.68 13.88
C MET A 194 12.20 -6.21 15.05
N ALA A 195 13.35 -5.59 15.34
CA ALA A 195 14.21 -5.98 16.45
C ALA A 195 13.54 -5.75 17.82
N ALA A 196 12.80 -4.64 17.98
CA ALA A 196 12.02 -4.39 19.19
C ALA A 196 10.89 -5.41 19.40
N ALA A 197 10.27 -5.87 18.31
CA ALA A 197 9.15 -6.81 18.36
C ALA A 197 9.59 -8.29 18.48
N HIS A 198 10.78 -8.64 17.99
CA HIS A 198 11.18 -10.05 17.81
C HIS A 198 12.59 -10.39 18.31
N GLY A 199 13.33 -9.42 18.86
CA GLY A 199 14.69 -9.64 19.34
C GLY A 199 15.76 -9.54 18.25
N PRO A 200 17.02 -9.90 18.55
CA PRO A 200 18.13 -9.85 17.61
C PRO A 200 18.04 -10.99 16.58
N TRP A 201 17.49 -10.71 15.41
CA TRP A 201 17.25 -11.69 14.34
C TRP A 201 18.30 -11.72 13.21
N GLY A 202 19.19 -10.73 13.17
CA GLY A 202 20.14 -10.52 12.09
C GLY A 202 21.58 -10.88 12.47
N SER A 203 22.47 -10.80 11.49
CA SER A 203 23.91 -10.90 11.69
C SER A 203 24.63 -9.85 10.85
N VAL A 204 25.92 -9.64 11.11
CA VAL A 204 26.79 -8.78 10.30
C VAL A 204 27.98 -9.56 9.75
N VAL A 205 28.59 -9.03 8.70
CA VAL A 205 29.92 -9.46 8.25
C VAL A 205 30.87 -8.30 8.41
N MET A 206 32.04 -8.54 9.00
CA MET A 206 33.07 -7.52 9.22
C MET A 206 34.44 -8.03 8.82
N ASP A 207 35.36 -7.11 8.57
CA ASP A 207 36.76 -7.46 8.40
C ASP A 207 37.53 -7.56 9.72
N ASP A 208 38.78 -8.02 9.67
CA ASP A 208 39.66 -8.17 10.83
C ASP A 208 40.22 -6.83 11.37
N GLN A 209 39.89 -5.71 10.73
CA GLN A 209 40.05 -4.35 11.25
C GLN A 209 38.76 -3.82 11.92
N GLY A 210 37.74 -4.68 12.04
CA GLY A 210 36.47 -4.37 12.68
C GLY A 210 35.50 -3.55 11.84
N ARG A 211 35.78 -3.30 10.56
CA ARG A 211 34.85 -2.59 9.66
C ARG A 211 33.71 -3.53 9.27
N ILE A 212 32.48 -3.12 9.53
CA ILE A 212 31.29 -3.86 9.10
C ILE A 212 31.08 -3.59 7.61
N ILE A 213 31.13 -4.66 6.82
CA ILE A 213 30.99 -4.61 5.36
C ILE A 213 29.62 -5.08 4.88
N LEU A 214 28.87 -5.85 5.68
CA LEU A 214 27.50 -6.24 5.37
C LEU A 214 26.61 -6.15 6.62
N ASN A 215 25.38 -5.71 6.40
CA ASN A 215 24.35 -5.40 7.38
C ASN A 215 24.73 -4.26 8.35
N ALA A 216 25.36 -3.18 7.84
CA ALA A 216 25.82 -2.06 8.67
C ALA A 216 24.67 -1.33 9.41
N GLU A 217 23.52 -1.13 8.76
CA GLU A 217 22.33 -0.54 9.38
C GLU A 217 21.79 -1.39 10.53
N TYR A 218 21.95 -2.72 10.47
CA TYR A 218 21.59 -3.61 11.57
C TYR A 218 22.47 -3.37 12.80
N ALA A 219 23.76 -3.09 12.60
CA ALA A 219 24.68 -2.73 13.68
C ALA A 219 24.34 -1.39 14.33
N VAL A 220 23.88 -0.40 13.54
CA VAL A 220 23.35 0.86 14.10
C VAL A 220 22.16 0.59 15.02
N VAL A 221 21.24 -0.29 14.60
CA VAL A 221 20.10 -0.68 15.45
C VAL A 221 20.56 -1.41 16.70
N ALA A 222 21.53 -2.31 16.61
CA ALA A 222 22.09 -3.03 17.76
C ALA A 222 22.66 -2.09 18.82
N ALA A 223 23.43 -1.07 18.41
CA ALA A 223 23.93 -0.04 19.30
C ALA A 223 22.80 0.77 19.95
N ALA A 224 21.79 1.18 19.17
CA ALA A 224 20.67 1.98 19.65
C ALA A 224 19.74 1.19 20.61
N HIS A 225 19.53 -0.09 20.34
CA HIS A 225 18.65 -0.98 21.11
C HIS A 225 19.40 -1.78 22.19
N ARG A 226 20.73 -1.67 22.25
CA ARG A 226 21.61 -2.28 23.26
C ARG A 226 21.55 -3.80 23.29
N PHE A 227 21.71 -4.43 22.13
CA PHE A 227 21.84 -5.89 22.01
C PHE A 227 23.11 -6.28 21.26
N ASP A 228 23.70 -7.41 21.64
CA ASP A 228 24.96 -7.90 21.05
C ASP A 228 24.75 -8.42 19.62
N LEU A 229 25.77 -8.24 18.78
CA LEU A 229 25.73 -8.58 17.36
C LEU A 229 26.30 -9.97 17.10
N LEU A 230 25.52 -10.82 16.41
CA LEU A 230 26.08 -12.00 15.78
C LEU A 230 26.91 -11.57 14.57
N ALA A 231 28.19 -11.91 14.54
CA ALA A 231 29.13 -11.48 13.51
C ALA A 231 29.90 -12.65 12.91
N TRP A 232 30.21 -12.51 11.62
CA TRP A 232 31.22 -13.31 10.92
C TRP A 232 32.39 -12.41 10.52
N THR A 233 33.60 -12.76 10.93
CA THR A 233 34.81 -11.99 10.63
C THR A 233 35.59 -12.63 9.47
N VAL A 234 36.01 -11.80 8.51
CA VAL A 234 36.83 -12.19 7.35
C VAL A 234 38.14 -11.42 7.33
N PRO A 235 39.20 -11.90 6.65
CA PRO A 235 40.40 -11.11 6.42
C PRO A 235 40.07 -9.84 5.61
N SER A 236 40.61 -8.67 5.98
CA SER A 236 40.44 -7.43 5.21
C SER A 236 40.75 -7.55 3.70
N PRO A 237 41.77 -8.31 3.25
CA PRO A 237 42.01 -8.49 1.82
C PRO A 237 40.85 -9.15 1.04
N GLU A 238 40.01 -9.94 1.70
CA GLU A 238 38.90 -10.68 1.08
C GLU A 238 37.57 -9.92 1.17
N ALA A 239 37.48 -8.93 2.07
CA ALA A 239 36.26 -8.18 2.38
C ALA A 239 35.60 -7.55 1.15
N ALA A 240 36.38 -6.92 0.27
CA ALA A 240 35.87 -6.26 -0.93
C ALA A 240 35.30 -7.26 -1.96
N GLN A 241 35.98 -8.40 -2.15
CA GLN A 241 35.53 -9.44 -3.06
C GLN A 241 34.26 -10.12 -2.52
N LEU A 242 34.22 -10.41 -1.22
CA LEU A 242 33.05 -10.98 -0.57
C LEU A 242 31.83 -10.07 -0.70
N HIS A 243 32.02 -8.76 -0.47
CA HIS A 243 30.96 -7.78 -0.66
C HIS A 243 30.43 -7.84 -2.11
N ALA A 244 31.32 -7.76 -3.11
CA ALA A 244 30.93 -7.81 -4.52
C ALA A 244 30.17 -9.10 -4.90
N ASP A 245 30.61 -10.25 -4.38
CA ASP A 245 29.96 -11.55 -4.62
C ASP A 245 28.55 -11.64 -3.99
N LEU A 246 28.31 -10.90 -2.90
CA LEU A 246 27.05 -10.94 -2.13
C LEU A 246 26.09 -9.78 -2.43
N THR A 247 26.49 -8.75 -3.17
CA THR A 247 25.67 -7.55 -3.47
C THR A 247 25.39 -7.31 -4.97
N GLY A 248 25.74 -8.25 -5.87
CA GLY A 248 25.42 -8.12 -7.30
C GLY A 248 23.93 -8.34 -7.60
N GLU A 249 23.42 -7.90 -8.77
CA GLU A 249 21.98 -7.87 -9.15
C GLU A 249 21.15 -9.05 -8.60
N TYR A 250 20.46 -8.84 -7.49
CA TYR A 250 19.53 -9.81 -6.96
C TYR A 250 18.15 -9.62 -7.58
N GLY A 251 17.75 -10.63 -8.35
CA GLY A 251 16.41 -11.05 -8.75
C GLY A 251 15.20 -10.13 -8.57
N VAL A 252 14.29 -10.21 -9.54
CA VAL A 252 12.99 -9.52 -9.53
C VAL A 252 12.09 -10.05 -8.40
N TYR A 253 11.30 -9.17 -7.79
CA TYR A 253 10.30 -9.58 -6.80
C TYR A 253 9.19 -10.44 -7.42
N ASP A 254 8.69 -11.46 -6.71
CA ASP A 254 7.59 -12.33 -7.19
C ASP A 254 6.45 -12.40 -6.17
N TRP A 255 5.31 -11.81 -6.50
CA TRP A 255 4.18 -11.72 -5.61
C TRP A 255 3.16 -12.84 -5.75
N THR A 256 3.33 -13.76 -6.71
CA THR A 256 2.34 -14.77 -7.13
C THR A 256 1.77 -15.55 -5.93
N ALA A 257 2.63 -15.96 -4.99
CA ALA A 257 2.24 -16.78 -3.84
C ALA A 257 1.30 -16.08 -2.84
N ILE A 258 1.26 -14.74 -2.85
CA ILE A 258 0.51 -13.94 -1.88
C ILE A 258 -0.54 -13.04 -2.53
N GLU A 259 -0.71 -13.07 -3.85
CA GLU A 259 -1.72 -12.25 -4.54
C GLU A 259 -3.13 -12.50 -4.01
N GLY A 260 -3.45 -13.76 -3.67
CA GLY A 260 -4.73 -14.13 -3.06
C GLY A 260 -5.01 -13.47 -1.70
N GLN A 261 -3.99 -12.93 -1.04
CA GLN A 261 -4.15 -12.17 0.22
C GLN A 261 -4.64 -10.74 0.00
N ALA A 262 -4.58 -10.23 -1.24
CA ALA A 262 -5.04 -8.91 -1.65
C ALA A 262 -6.25 -8.97 -2.59
N PRO A 263 -7.39 -9.55 -2.15
CA PRO A 263 -8.59 -9.57 -2.97
C PRO A 263 -9.06 -8.15 -3.30
N VAL A 264 -9.74 -8.02 -4.44
CA VAL A 264 -10.16 -6.73 -5.02
C VAL A 264 -10.95 -5.86 -4.03
N TRP A 265 -11.79 -6.47 -3.18
CA TRP A 265 -12.57 -5.72 -2.19
C TRP A 265 -11.71 -5.09 -1.09
N ASN A 266 -10.42 -5.42 -0.91
CA ASN A 266 -9.57 -4.70 0.05
C ASN A 266 -9.35 -3.21 -0.34
N GLN A 267 -9.66 -2.81 -1.58
CA GLN A 267 -9.50 -1.44 -2.07
C GLN A 267 -10.19 -0.38 -1.21
N HIS A 268 -11.34 -0.69 -0.60
CA HIS A 268 -12.08 0.28 0.25
C HIS A 268 -11.29 0.80 1.46
N ILE A 269 -10.24 0.10 1.87
CA ILE A 269 -9.47 0.39 3.09
C ILE A 269 -8.48 1.53 2.85
N VAL A 270 -8.00 1.68 1.63
CA VAL A 270 -6.95 2.64 1.25
C VAL A 270 -7.39 3.70 0.27
N GLN A 271 -8.70 3.91 0.18
CA GLN A 271 -9.25 5.04 -0.55
C GLN A 271 -8.68 6.37 -0.02
N PRO A 272 -8.15 7.24 -0.89
CA PRO A 272 -7.65 8.54 -0.48
C PRO A 272 -8.81 9.38 0.10
N LYS A 273 -8.63 9.89 1.31
CA LYS A 273 -9.62 10.75 1.98
C LYS A 273 -9.52 12.19 1.45
N ARG A 274 -10.02 12.43 0.24
CA ARG A 274 -9.94 13.71 -0.47
C ARG A 274 -10.83 14.78 0.16
N LEU A 275 -10.41 16.04 0.17
CA LEU A 275 -11.21 17.19 0.64
C LEU A 275 -11.77 17.12 2.08
N ARG A 276 -11.44 16.08 2.87
CA ARG A 276 -12.02 15.88 4.20
C ARG A 276 -11.42 16.80 5.24
N GLN A 277 -12.29 17.45 6.00
CA GLN A 277 -11.98 18.27 7.17
C GLN A 277 -11.36 17.48 8.35
N ARG A 278 -11.38 16.13 8.31
CA ARG A 278 -10.81 15.25 9.34
C ARG A 278 -9.70 14.36 8.79
N SER A 279 -8.88 14.87 7.88
CA SER A 279 -7.63 14.22 7.46
C SER A 279 -6.44 14.71 8.30
N SER A 280 -5.32 13.98 8.28
CA SER A 280 -4.07 14.45 8.89
C SER A 280 -3.61 15.79 8.33
N LYS A 281 -3.90 16.06 7.04
CA LYS A 281 -3.64 17.35 6.39
C LYS A 281 -4.62 18.45 6.81
N ALA A 282 -5.86 18.10 7.16
CA ALA A 282 -6.80 19.09 7.67
C ALA A 282 -6.34 19.70 9.01
N LYS A 283 -5.58 18.94 9.82
CA LYS A 283 -4.95 19.46 11.05
C LYS A 283 -3.90 20.55 10.77
N THR A 284 -3.36 20.62 9.56
CA THR A 284 -2.42 21.66 9.11
C THR A 284 -3.09 22.73 8.26
N GLY A 285 -4.44 22.79 8.25
CA GLY A 285 -5.20 23.74 7.43
C GLY A 285 -5.19 23.44 5.92
N LEU A 286 -4.65 22.28 5.50
CA LEU A 286 -4.56 21.87 4.10
C LEU A 286 -5.65 20.85 3.75
N THR A 287 -6.39 21.09 2.69
CA THR A 287 -7.27 20.08 2.09
C THR A 287 -6.44 19.11 1.25
N TYR A 288 -6.65 17.80 1.44
CA TYR A 288 -6.01 16.80 0.58
C TYR A 288 -6.74 16.74 -0.77
N GLY A 289 -6.32 17.55 -1.73
CA GLY A 289 -6.89 17.58 -3.08
C GLY A 289 -6.43 16.40 -3.95
N SER A 290 -7.17 16.15 -5.03
CA SER A 290 -6.78 15.27 -6.12
C SER A 290 -6.08 16.06 -7.21
N GLU A 291 -4.86 15.70 -7.57
CA GLU A 291 -4.19 16.37 -8.68
C GLU A 291 -4.89 16.12 -10.01
N THR A 292 -5.56 14.97 -10.17
CA THR A 292 -6.38 14.66 -11.34
C THR A 292 -7.51 15.68 -11.44
N TRP A 293 -8.28 15.87 -10.37
CA TRP A 293 -9.34 16.88 -10.37
C TRP A 293 -8.80 18.31 -10.49
N GLU A 294 -7.91 18.73 -9.59
CA GLU A 294 -7.47 20.13 -9.46
C GLU A 294 -6.64 20.62 -10.65
N LYS A 295 -5.77 19.76 -11.21
CA LYS A 295 -4.83 20.16 -12.28
C LYS A 295 -5.29 19.73 -13.66
N LEU A 296 -6.06 18.63 -13.78
CA LEU A 296 -6.44 18.08 -15.08
C LEU A 296 -7.86 18.41 -15.49
N VAL A 297 -8.83 18.41 -14.57
CA VAL A 297 -10.27 18.50 -14.90
C VAL A 297 -10.83 19.90 -14.63
N LEU A 298 -10.73 20.38 -13.39
CA LEU A 298 -11.34 21.64 -12.96
C LEU A 298 -10.91 22.90 -13.74
N PRO A 299 -9.69 23.02 -14.28
CA PRO A 299 -9.29 24.24 -14.99
C PRO A 299 -10.12 24.59 -16.23
N TRP A 300 -10.83 23.63 -16.83
CA TRP A 300 -11.62 23.85 -18.04
C TRP A 300 -13.04 23.26 -17.99
N LEU A 301 -13.40 22.54 -16.92
CA LEU A 301 -14.72 21.93 -16.76
C LEU A 301 -15.81 23.01 -16.67
N LYS A 302 -16.89 22.83 -17.43
CA LYS A 302 -18.07 23.71 -17.41
C LYS A 302 -19.27 23.02 -16.72
N PRO A 303 -20.18 23.78 -16.07
CA PRO A 303 -21.34 23.21 -15.36
C PRO A 303 -22.27 22.37 -16.22
N GLU A 304 -22.37 22.67 -17.52
CA GLU A 304 -23.26 22.01 -18.46
C GLU A 304 -22.72 20.65 -18.92
N GLN A 305 -21.42 20.41 -18.76
CA GLN A 305 -20.80 19.13 -19.11
C GLN A 305 -21.21 18.07 -18.10
N ARG A 306 -21.67 16.93 -18.59
CA ARG A 306 -22.04 15.77 -17.79
C ARG A 306 -20.80 14.96 -17.48
N VAL A 307 -20.55 14.77 -16.19
CA VAL A 307 -19.36 14.11 -15.69
C VAL A 307 -19.73 12.82 -14.96
N VAL A 308 -18.95 11.76 -15.17
CA VAL A 308 -18.94 10.59 -14.29
C VAL A 308 -17.58 10.45 -13.60
N ASP A 309 -17.59 10.46 -12.26
CA ASP A 309 -16.44 10.15 -11.39
C ASP A 309 -16.42 8.64 -11.14
N PHE A 310 -15.60 7.92 -11.91
CA PHE A 310 -15.56 6.47 -11.93
C PHE A 310 -14.47 5.95 -10.98
N GLY A 311 -14.88 5.21 -9.94
CA GLY A 311 -14.01 4.89 -8.80
C GLY A 311 -13.81 6.10 -7.88
N ALA A 312 -14.91 6.80 -7.58
CA ALA A 312 -14.91 8.07 -6.83
C ALA A 312 -14.48 7.95 -5.35
N GLY A 313 -14.18 6.74 -4.87
CA GLY A 313 -13.90 6.46 -3.47
C GLY A 313 -15.08 6.89 -2.60
N HIS A 314 -14.90 7.97 -1.85
CA HIS A 314 -15.93 8.51 -0.99
C HIS A 314 -16.87 9.53 -1.64
N GLY A 315 -16.68 9.86 -2.93
CA GLY A 315 -17.52 10.80 -3.66
C GLY A 315 -17.36 12.26 -3.22
N ASP A 316 -16.22 12.60 -2.59
CA ASP A 316 -15.99 13.92 -1.99
C ASP A 316 -15.97 15.03 -3.07
N TYR A 317 -15.33 14.79 -4.23
CA TYR A 317 -15.33 15.74 -5.36
C TYR A 317 -16.69 15.86 -6.02
N ALA A 318 -17.35 14.74 -6.32
CA ALA A 318 -18.69 14.74 -6.90
C ALA A 318 -19.70 15.49 -6.02
N THR A 319 -19.66 15.28 -4.70
CA THR A 319 -20.52 15.99 -3.74
C THR A 319 -20.24 17.50 -3.73
N MET A 320 -18.97 17.90 -3.70
CA MET A 320 -18.58 19.31 -3.75
C MET A 320 -19.06 19.98 -5.04
N LEU A 321 -18.87 19.33 -6.19
CA LEU A 321 -19.17 19.90 -7.51
C LEU A 321 -20.67 20.00 -7.77
N ARG A 322 -21.47 18.99 -7.37
CA ARG A 322 -22.93 19.09 -7.38
C ARG A 322 -23.42 20.27 -6.55
N GLY A 323 -22.83 20.51 -5.37
CA GLY A 323 -23.13 21.68 -4.53
C GLY A 323 -22.78 23.03 -5.18
N LYS A 324 -21.95 23.02 -6.23
CA LYS A 324 -21.60 24.19 -7.05
C LYS A 324 -22.37 24.26 -8.37
N GLY A 325 -23.34 23.38 -8.59
CA GLY A 325 -24.19 23.37 -9.79
C GLY A 325 -23.64 22.58 -10.98
N PHE A 326 -22.57 21.81 -10.82
CA PHE A 326 -22.06 20.92 -11.88
C PHE A 326 -22.85 19.62 -11.96
N SER A 327 -23.04 19.10 -13.18
CA SER A 327 -23.63 17.78 -13.41
C SER A 327 -22.59 16.67 -13.23
N VAL A 328 -22.49 16.12 -12.01
CA VAL A 328 -21.53 15.05 -11.68
C VAL A 328 -22.24 13.86 -11.05
N THR A 329 -22.12 12.71 -11.70
CA THR A 329 -22.53 11.39 -11.19
C THR A 329 -21.30 10.64 -10.69
N ASP A 330 -21.40 9.94 -9.56
CA ASP A 330 -20.27 9.17 -9.02
C ASP A 330 -20.60 7.68 -8.89
N TYR A 331 -19.57 6.85 -9.07
CA TYR A 331 -19.62 5.41 -8.87
C TYR A 331 -18.39 4.94 -8.11
N GLU A 332 -18.60 4.10 -7.11
CA GLU A 332 -17.54 3.41 -6.37
C GLU A 332 -18.04 1.98 -6.04
N PRO A 333 -17.41 0.93 -6.57
CA PRO A 333 -17.85 -0.46 -6.35
C PRO A 333 -17.79 -0.89 -4.89
N TYR A 334 -16.93 -0.25 -4.09
CA TYR A 334 -16.75 -0.56 -2.67
C TYR A 334 -17.03 0.63 -1.74
N ARG A 335 -18.06 1.43 -2.05
CA ARG A 335 -18.43 2.62 -1.26
C ARG A 335 -18.67 2.20 0.18
N THR A 336 -17.90 2.76 1.11
CA THR A 336 -18.08 2.44 2.53
C THR A 336 -19.18 3.29 3.15
N ALA A 337 -19.85 2.72 4.17
CA ALA A 337 -20.73 3.50 5.02
C ALA A 337 -19.92 4.61 5.74
N PRO A 338 -20.50 5.81 5.93
CA PRO A 338 -19.79 6.93 6.57
C PRO A 338 -19.16 6.54 7.91
N GLY A 339 -17.85 6.74 8.02
CA GLY A 339 -17.08 6.44 9.25
C GLY A 339 -16.84 4.95 9.53
N LYS A 340 -17.23 4.05 8.63
CA LYS A 340 -17.03 2.59 8.77
C LYS A 340 -16.16 2.05 7.64
N TYR A 341 -15.60 0.86 7.85
CA TYR A 341 -14.95 0.07 6.80
C TYR A 341 -15.93 -0.81 6.03
N ALA A 342 -17.12 -1.09 6.58
CA ALA A 342 -18.11 -1.91 5.88
C ALA A 342 -18.60 -1.25 4.59
N VAL A 343 -18.65 -2.03 3.50
CA VAL A 343 -19.22 -1.61 2.21
C VAL A 343 -20.73 -1.44 2.35
N ASP A 344 -21.25 -0.34 1.83
CA ASP A 344 -22.68 -0.04 1.73
C ASP A 344 -23.21 -0.45 0.36
N ILE A 345 -23.59 -1.73 0.24
CA ILE A 345 -24.12 -2.32 -1.01
C ILE A 345 -25.35 -1.54 -1.52
N ARG A 346 -26.17 -0.98 -0.62
CA ARG A 346 -27.35 -0.20 -1.06
C ARG A 346 -26.92 1.09 -1.75
N ALA A 347 -25.91 1.77 -1.22
CA ALA A 347 -25.33 2.94 -1.86
C ALA A 347 -24.70 2.58 -3.22
N VAL A 348 -23.97 1.47 -3.32
CA VAL A 348 -23.39 0.99 -4.60
C VAL A 348 -24.49 0.76 -5.65
N VAL A 349 -25.53 0.01 -5.30
CA VAL A 349 -26.66 -0.24 -6.20
C VAL A 349 -27.39 1.05 -6.59
N SER A 350 -27.48 2.01 -5.67
CA SER A 350 -28.07 3.33 -5.97
C SER A 350 -27.25 4.12 -6.99
N MET A 351 -25.91 4.05 -6.92
CA MET A 351 -25.02 4.70 -7.90
C MET A 351 -25.14 4.05 -9.29
N ILE A 352 -25.23 2.71 -9.36
CA ILE A 352 -25.48 1.98 -10.61
C ILE A 352 -26.78 2.46 -11.27
N ARG A 353 -27.86 2.56 -10.48
CA ARG A 353 -29.16 3.07 -10.97
C ARG A 353 -29.11 4.54 -11.38
N ALA A 354 -28.31 5.36 -10.71
CA ALA A 354 -28.12 6.75 -11.07
C ALA A 354 -27.41 6.88 -12.43
N ILE A 355 -26.34 6.11 -12.66
CA ILE A 355 -25.68 6.03 -13.98
C ILE A 355 -26.68 5.56 -15.05
N GLN A 356 -27.41 4.48 -14.78
CA GLN A 356 -28.42 3.97 -15.72
C GLN A 356 -29.45 5.03 -16.11
N LYS A 357 -29.90 5.84 -15.13
CA LYS A 357 -30.84 6.93 -15.37
C LYS A 357 -30.22 8.02 -16.25
N GLU A 358 -29.01 8.49 -15.92
CA GLU A 358 -28.30 9.51 -16.71
C GLU A 358 -28.10 9.07 -18.15
N LEU A 359 -27.66 7.83 -18.36
CA LEU A 359 -27.45 7.27 -19.69
C LEU A 359 -28.78 7.24 -20.47
N ARG A 360 -29.89 6.88 -19.83
CA ARG A 360 -31.22 6.82 -20.48
C ARG A 360 -31.75 8.19 -20.89
N GLU A 361 -31.54 9.19 -20.03
CA GLU A 361 -32.09 10.52 -20.24
C GLU A 361 -31.22 11.35 -21.20
N HIS A 362 -29.91 11.11 -21.19
CA HIS A 362 -28.94 12.04 -21.80
C HIS A 362 -27.84 11.37 -22.64
N GLY A 363 -27.73 10.05 -22.67
CA GLY A 363 -26.68 9.33 -23.40
C GLY A 363 -25.32 9.30 -22.68
N LEU A 364 -24.25 8.98 -23.41
CA LEU A 364 -22.88 8.84 -22.89
C LEU A 364 -22.31 10.16 -22.33
N PHE A 365 -21.30 10.12 -21.46
CA PHE A 365 -20.79 11.28 -20.71
C PHE A 365 -19.78 12.12 -21.50
N ASP A 366 -19.82 13.45 -21.29
CA ASP A 366 -18.86 14.40 -21.90
C ASP A 366 -17.47 14.29 -21.25
N VAL A 367 -17.43 13.99 -19.94
CA VAL A 367 -16.21 13.83 -19.16
C VAL A 367 -16.28 12.58 -18.29
N VAL A 368 -15.32 11.68 -18.43
CA VAL A 368 -15.13 10.53 -17.53
C VAL A 368 -13.86 10.75 -16.72
N VAL A 369 -13.95 10.73 -15.39
CA VAL A 369 -12.79 10.89 -14.52
C VAL A 369 -12.43 9.53 -13.89
N LEU A 370 -11.15 9.16 -13.98
CA LEU A 370 -10.59 7.94 -13.40
C LEU A 370 -9.38 8.29 -12.51
N ASP A 371 -9.64 8.72 -11.28
CA ASP A 371 -8.58 9.15 -10.35
C ASP A 371 -8.07 8.01 -9.47
N SER A 372 -6.81 7.60 -9.68
CA SER A 372 -6.09 6.68 -8.81
C SER A 372 -6.70 5.26 -8.69
N VAL A 373 -7.42 4.83 -9.73
CA VAL A 373 -8.09 3.52 -9.80
C VAL A 373 -7.16 2.45 -10.39
N ILE A 374 -6.58 2.70 -11.57
CA ILE A 374 -5.81 1.67 -12.31
C ILE A 374 -4.55 1.20 -11.58
N ASN A 375 -4.01 1.99 -10.65
CA ASN A 375 -2.87 1.61 -9.82
C ASN A 375 -3.21 0.59 -8.71
N ALA A 376 -4.49 0.29 -8.46
CA ALA A 376 -4.91 -0.64 -7.42
C ALA A 376 -5.61 -1.89 -7.98
N THR A 377 -5.52 -2.10 -9.30
CA THR A 377 -6.11 -3.25 -9.97
C THR A 377 -5.34 -4.53 -9.62
N THR A 378 -6.07 -5.60 -9.26
CA THR A 378 -5.46 -6.85 -8.77
C THR A 378 -4.94 -7.75 -9.89
N SER A 379 -5.51 -7.65 -11.10
CA SER A 379 -5.13 -8.40 -12.29
C SER A 379 -5.19 -7.53 -13.55
N LEU A 380 -4.59 -8.03 -14.65
CA LEU A 380 -4.70 -7.39 -15.96
C LEU A 380 -6.13 -7.44 -16.50
N ASP A 381 -6.87 -8.52 -16.25
CA ASP A 381 -8.29 -8.62 -16.62
C ASP A 381 -9.13 -7.52 -15.96
N TYR A 382 -8.93 -7.30 -14.67
CA TYR A 382 -9.64 -6.24 -13.95
C TYR A 382 -9.25 -4.85 -14.46
N GLN A 383 -7.96 -4.65 -14.79
CA GLN A 383 -7.51 -3.41 -15.42
C GLN A 383 -8.18 -3.19 -16.78
N HIS A 384 -8.34 -4.25 -17.59
CA HIS A 384 -9.07 -4.20 -18.85
C HIS A 384 -10.55 -3.89 -18.63
N TRP A 385 -11.23 -4.51 -17.67
CA TRP A 385 -12.65 -4.25 -17.41
C TRP A 385 -12.93 -2.80 -17.01
N VAL A 386 -12.08 -2.21 -16.16
CA VAL A 386 -12.16 -0.79 -15.80
C VAL A 386 -11.98 0.11 -17.04
N LEU A 387 -10.94 -0.15 -17.85
CA LEU A 387 -10.64 0.69 -19.02
C LEU A 387 -11.67 0.55 -20.15
N ALA A 388 -12.19 -0.65 -20.39
CA ALA A 388 -13.28 -0.89 -21.32
C ALA A 388 -14.57 -0.20 -20.87
N THR A 389 -14.87 -0.20 -19.57
CA THR A 389 -16.03 0.52 -19.00
C THR A 389 -15.87 2.04 -19.14
N VAL A 390 -14.69 2.58 -18.83
CA VAL A 390 -14.40 4.01 -18.99
C VAL A 390 -14.42 4.44 -20.46
N ASN A 391 -13.91 3.62 -21.38
CA ASN A 391 -14.07 3.82 -22.81
C ASN A 391 -15.55 3.89 -23.19
N ALA A 392 -16.36 2.93 -22.75
CA ALA A 392 -17.77 2.84 -23.13
C ALA A 392 -18.63 3.98 -22.59
N LEU A 393 -18.33 4.47 -21.38
CA LEU A 393 -19.04 5.60 -20.76
C LEU A 393 -18.75 6.95 -21.43
N CYS A 394 -17.64 7.06 -22.17
CA CYS A 394 -17.23 8.30 -22.83
C CYS A 394 -18.00 8.52 -24.14
N ALA A 395 -18.55 9.71 -24.33
CA ALA A 395 -19.07 10.13 -25.64
C ALA A 395 -17.96 10.18 -26.70
N GLU A 396 -18.34 10.19 -27.97
CA GLU A 396 -17.43 10.20 -29.13
C GLU A 396 -16.47 11.40 -29.10
N ASP A 397 -16.99 12.59 -28.83
CA ASP A 397 -16.27 13.84 -28.65
C ASP A 397 -15.86 14.12 -27.18
N GLY A 398 -16.21 13.18 -26.30
CA GLY A 398 -15.93 13.23 -24.87
C GLY A 398 -14.44 13.13 -24.53
N VAL A 399 -14.15 13.23 -23.24
CA VAL A 399 -12.78 13.15 -22.72
C VAL A 399 -12.69 12.29 -21.47
N VAL A 400 -11.69 11.42 -21.45
CA VAL A 400 -11.30 10.66 -20.25
C VAL A 400 -10.11 11.33 -19.59
N CYS A 401 -10.25 11.66 -18.31
CA CYS A 401 -9.21 12.26 -17.49
C CYS A 401 -8.77 11.28 -16.40
N LEU A 402 -7.53 10.82 -16.47
CA LEU A 402 -7.00 9.75 -15.62
C LEU A 402 -5.81 10.24 -14.80
N GLY A 403 -5.72 9.79 -13.54
CA GLY A 403 -4.52 9.92 -12.72
C GLY A 403 -4.07 8.59 -12.15
N THR A 404 -2.76 8.35 -12.10
CA THR A 404 -2.17 7.11 -11.59
C THR A 404 -0.83 7.34 -10.89
N ARG A 405 -0.32 6.33 -10.19
CA ARG A 405 0.98 6.39 -9.51
C ARG A 405 2.13 6.40 -10.53
N SER A 406 3.12 7.26 -10.27
CA SER A 406 4.33 7.43 -11.09
C SER A 406 5.48 6.63 -10.50
N LEU A 407 6.14 5.82 -11.33
CA LEU A 407 7.34 5.09 -10.94
C LEU A 407 8.48 6.05 -10.61
N LEU A 408 8.70 7.07 -11.43
CA LEU A 408 9.75 8.08 -11.22
C LEU A 408 9.60 8.78 -9.86
N LYS A 409 8.36 9.13 -9.50
CA LYS A 409 8.07 9.74 -8.19
C LYS A 409 8.36 8.77 -7.05
N GLU A 410 7.97 7.50 -7.20
CA GLU A 410 8.20 6.48 -6.19
C GLU A 410 9.70 6.26 -5.95
N THR A 411 10.47 6.03 -7.01
CA THR A 411 11.93 5.86 -6.95
C THR A 411 12.62 7.08 -6.32
N ARG A 412 12.19 8.31 -6.65
CA ARG A 412 12.73 9.51 -6.01
C ARG A 412 12.38 9.62 -4.53
N MET A 413 11.16 9.27 -4.14
CA MET A 413 10.75 9.30 -2.72
C MET A 413 11.55 8.29 -1.89
N GLU A 414 11.82 7.12 -2.46
CA GLU A 414 12.71 6.13 -1.87
C GLU A 414 14.15 6.66 -1.75
N GLN A 415 14.74 7.18 -2.85
CA GLN A 415 16.08 7.76 -2.86
C GLN A 415 16.24 8.94 -1.89
N ALA A 416 15.22 9.79 -1.75
CA ALA A 416 15.23 10.93 -0.85
C ALA A 416 15.10 10.55 0.63
N GLY A 417 14.84 9.27 0.94
CA GLY A 417 14.73 8.78 2.32
C GLY A 417 13.62 9.47 3.14
N ARG A 418 12.58 9.99 2.49
CA ARG A 418 11.55 10.80 3.17
C ARG A 418 10.67 9.93 4.06
N ALA A 419 10.56 10.33 5.34
CA ALA A 419 9.61 9.74 6.28
C ALA A 419 8.17 9.99 5.82
N THR A 420 7.38 8.93 5.71
CA THR A 420 5.92 9.01 5.51
C THR A 420 5.24 9.50 6.79
N THR A 421 3.95 9.82 6.71
CA THR A 421 3.15 10.41 7.81
C THR A 421 3.02 9.54 9.08
N GLY A 422 3.58 8.33 9.07
CA GLY A 422 3.69 7.44 10.23
C GLY A 422 5.12 7.20 10.73
N GLY A 423 6.12 7.96 10.26
CA GLY A 423 7.51 7.78 10.65
C GLY A 423 8.21 6.56 10.05
N ALA A 424 7.57 5.84 9.13
CA ALA A 424 8.23 4.85 8.28
C ALA A 424 8.72 5.56 7.02
N VAL A 425 9.96 5.34 6.58
CA VAL A 425 10.41 5.85 5.28
C VAL A 425 9.93 4.93 4.16
N ASN A 426 9.66 5.52 3.01
CA ASN A 426 9.19 4.82 1.82
C ASN A 426 10.27 3.84 1.32
N MET A 427 9.94 2.54 1.28
CA MET A 427 10.74 1.50 0.67
C MET A 427 9.83 0.74 -0.27
N SER A 428 10.24 0.58 -1.52
CA SER A 428 9.41 -0.05 -2.56
C SER A 428 10.00 -1.41 -2.93
N PHE A 429 9.13 -2.39 -3.10
CA PHE A 429 9.51 -3.75 -3.45
C PHE A 429 8.83 -4.12 -4.77
N LEU A 430 9.39 -3.61 -5.86
CA LEU A 430 8.75 -3.67 -7.17
C LEU A 430 9.16 -4.92 -7.96
N ASP A 431 8.19 -5.64 -8.51
CA ASP A 431 8.44 -6.66 -9.53
C ASP A 431 8.80 -6.03 -10.90
N ASP A 432 9.02 -6.89 -11.91
CA ASP A 432 9.36 -6.51 -13.29
C ASP A 432 8.24 -5.76 -14.01
N ASN A 433 7.04 -5.81 -13.46
CA ASN A 433 5.86 -5.12 -13.95
C ASN A 433 5.55 -3.84 -13.15
N ASN A 434 6.51 -3.37 -12.33
CA ASN A 434 6.40 -2.22 -11.45
C ASN A 434 5.25 -2.34 -10.45
N VAL A 435 5.05 -3.55 -9.90
CA VAL A 435 4.05 -3.84 -8.89
C VAL A 435 4.70 -4.19 -7.56
N GLU A 436 4.15 -3.64 -6.48
CA GLU A 436 4.48 -4.05 -5.11
C GLU A 436 3.25 -4.56 -4.37
N MET A 437 3.51 -5.37 -3.35
CA MET A 437 2.53 -5.80 -2.36
C MET A 437 2.81 -5.11 -1.03
N ASN A 438 1.85 -4.32 -0.56
CA ASN A 438 1.96 -3.59 0.70
C ASN A 438 0.93 -4.09 1.72
N PHE A 439 1.29 -4.00 3.00
CA PHE A 439 0.39 -4.32 4.10
C PHE A 439 -0.01 -3.05 4.85
N VAL A 440 -1.27 -2.65 4.73
CA VAL A 440 -1.79 -1.40 5.30
C VAL A 440 -3.09 -1.67 6.05
N ALA A 441 -3.19 -1.15 7.28
CA ALA A 441 -4.38 -1.27 8.13
C ALA A 441 -4.89 -2.73 8.28
N GLY A 442 -3.97 -3.69 8.36
CA GLY A 442 -4.30 -5.10 8.57
C GLY A 442 -4.65 -5.88 7.29
N LYS A 443 -4.43 -5.31 6.09
CA LYS A 443 -4.75 -5.93 4.81
C LYS A 443 -3.65 -5.76 3.78
N TRP A 444 -3.48 -6.80 2.96
CA TRP A 444 -2.62 -6.75 1.78
C TRP A 444 -3.29 -6.04 0.62
N GLN A 445 -2.47 -5.39 -0.19
CA GLN A 445 -2.89 -4.59 -1.32
C GLN A 445 -1.80 -4.61 -2.39
N LYS A 446 -2.24 -4.71 -3.64
CA LYS A 446 -1.40 -4.66 -4.82
C LYS A 446 -1.38 -3.24 -5.37
N LEU A 447 -0.20 -2.69 -5.60
CA LEU A 447 -0.02 -1.34 -6.12
C LEU A 447 0.88 -1.35 -7.35
N ARG A 448 0.37 -0.80 -8.45
CA ARG A 448 1.09 -0.66 -9.72
C ARG A 448 1.53 0.78 -9.94
N PHE A 449 2.77 0.93 -10.39
CA PHE A 449 3.36 2.19 -10.80
C PHE A 449 3.59 2.20 -12.30
N HIS A 450 3.46 3.37 -12.92
CA HIS A 450 3.64 3.53 -14.35
C HIS A 450 4.74 4.55 -14.65
N THR A 451 5.43 4.32 -15.75
CA THR A 451 6.17 5.33 -16.52
C THR A 451 5.24 5.96 -17.57
N PRO A 452 5.59 7.10 -18.19
CA PRO A 452 4.81 7.63 -19.30
C PRO A 452 4.59 6.62 -20.44
N GLU A 453 5.60 5.81 -20.76
CA GLU A 453 5.59 4.83 -21.84
C GLU A 453 4.65 3.67 -21.52
N THR A 454 4.76 3.10 -20.31
CA THR A 454 3.89 1.99 -19.87
C THR A 454 2.44 2.42 -19.72
N LEU A 455 2.19 3.67 -19.27
CA LEU A 455 0.84 4.22 -19.22
C LEU A 455 0.26 4.47 -20.61
N ALA A 456 1.03 5.03 -21.54
CA ALA A 456 0.58 5.22 -22.92
C ALA A 456 0.27 3.88 -23.60
N ALA A 457 1.16 2.89 -23.47
CA ALA A 457 0.96 1.55 -24.00
C ALA A 457 -0.31 0.88 -23.45
N LEU A 458 -0.63 1.09 -22.17
CA LEU A 458 -1.86 0.60 -21.56
C LEU A 458 -3.12 1.25 -22.13
N LEU A 459 -3.08 2.55 -22.45
CA LEU A 459 -4.26 3.33 -22.84
C LEU A 459 -4.53 3.32 -24.35
N ASN A 460 -3.49 3.19 -25.17
CA ASN A 460 -3.59 3.19 -26.64
C ASN A 460 -4.54 2.14 -27.24
N PRO A 461 -4.75 0.95 -26.65
CA PRO A 461 -5.78 0.01 -27.12
C PRO A 461 -7.21 0.57 -27.01
N TYR A 462 -7.47 1.47 -26.08
CA TYR A 462 -8.82 1.97 -25.77
C TYR A 462 -9.11 3.35 -26.36
N PHE A 463 -8.08 4.13 -26.71
CA PHE A 463 -8.25 5.51 -27.16
C PHE A 463 -7.30 5.80 -28.32
N ALA A 464 -7.76 6.53 -29.34
CA ALA A 464 -6.93 6.92 -30.48
C ALA A 464 -6.02 8.11 -30.14
N GLU A 465 -6.44 8.97 -29.22
CA GLU A 465 -5.65 10.10 -28.75
C GLU A 465 -5.34 9.92 -27.26
N VAL A 466 -4.06 9.73 -26.93
CA VAL A 466 -3.58 9.63 -25.54
C VAL A 466 -2.49 10.67 -25.31
N LYS A 467 -2.74 11.60 -24.40
CA LYS A 467 -1.76 12.60 -23.98
C LYS A 467 -1.40 12.41 -22.51
N ILE A 468 -0.17 11.97 -22.27
CA ILE A 468 0.39 11.88 -20.91
C ILE A 468 0.94 13.25 -20.49
N THR A 469 0.64 13.68 -19.27
CA THR A 469 1.16 14.92 -18.67
C THR A 469 1.82 14.65 -17.31
N ASP A 470 2.53 15.66 -16.81
CA ASP A 470 3.22 15.64 -15.51
C ASP A 470 4.26 14.53 -15.33
N ALA A 471 4.96 14.19 -16.42
CA ALA A 471 6.03 13.19 -16.45
C ALA A 471 7.25 13.53 -15.58
N SER A 472 7.35 14.75 -15.05
CA SER A 472 8.59 15.27 -14.46
C SER A 472 8.67 15.31 -12.94
N ASP A 473 7.57 15.25 -12.16
CA ASP A 473 7.66 15.19 -10.68
C ASP A 473 6.37 14.87 -9.89
N SER A 474 5.30 14.38 -10.52
CA SER A 474 4.04 14.14 -9.80
C SER A 474 3.39 12.81 -10.17
N ASN A 475 2.16 12.58 -9.68
CA ASN A 475 1.39 11.44 -10.18
C ASN A 475 1.17 11.63 -11.69
N LEU A 476 1.33 10.55 -12.46
CA LEU A 476 1.11 10.61 -13.91
C LEU A 476 -0.36 10.89 -14.17
N LYS A 477 -0.60 11.68 -15.21
CA LYS A 477 -1.93 12.05 -15.66
C LYS A 477 -2.04 11.78 -17.14
N ALA A 478 -3.23 11.40 -17.57
CA ALA A 478 -3.52 11.16 -18.98
C ALA A 478 -4.85 11.81 -19.34
N VAL A 479 -4.86 12.47 -20.50
CA VAL A 479 -6.09 12.90 -21.17
C VAL A 479 -6.25 12.02 -22.39
N CYS A 480 -7.37 11.30 -22.48
CA CYS A 480 -7.67 10.41 -23.59
C CYS A 480 -8.94 10.86 -24.32
N ARG A 481 -8.95 10.76 -25.64
CA ARG A 481 -10.07 11.12 -26.53
C ARG A 481 -10.21 10.08 -27.64
N LYS A 482 -11.32 10.18 -28.38
CA LYS A 482 -11.64 9.26 -29.50
C LYS A 482 -11.62 7.80 -29.03
N PRO A 483 -12.60 7.42 -28.19
CA PRO A 483 -12.68 6.07 -27.65
C PRO A 483 -12.79 5.05 -28.79
N LYS A 484 -11.85 4.11 -28.86
CA LYS A 484 -11.84 3.08 -29.90
C LYS A 484 -12.95 2.06 -29.67
N ALA A 485 -13.52 1.55 -30.75
CA ALA A 485 -14.42 0.42 -30.71
C ALA A 485 -13.72 -0.87 -30.26
N LEU A 486 -14.31 -1.57 -29.29
CA LEU A 486 -13.94 -2.93 -28.88
C LEU A 486 -15.00 -3.94 -29.33
N GLN A 487 -14.72 -5.23 -29.20
CA GLN A 487 -15.72 -6.27 -29.48
C GLN A 487 -16.86 -6.21 -28.44
N GLU A 488 -18.10 -6.47 -28.86
CA GLU A 488 -19.26 -6.47 -27.93
C GLU A 488 -19.03 -7.40 -26.73
N ALA A 489 -18.43 -8.58 -26.96
CA ALA A 489 -18.13 -9.55 -25.91
C ALA A 489 -17.18 -8.99 -24.84
N GLU A 490 -16.20 -8.15 -25.24
CA GLU A 490 -15.27 -7.51 -24.30
C GLU A 490 -16.01 -6.49 -23.44
N TYR A 491 -16.85 -5.64 -24.03
CA TYR A 491 -17.69 -4.70 -23.29
C TYR A 491 -18.62 -5.43 -22.32
N ARG A 492 -19.31 -6.47 -22.79
CA ARG A 492 -20.27 -7.22 -21.96
C ARG A 492 -19.57 -7.82 -20.75
N LYS A 493 -18.43 -8.48 -20.96
CA LYS A 493 -17.64 -9.07 -19.87
C LYS A 493 -17.16 -8.00 -18.89
N ALA A 494 -16.65 -6.89 -19.41
CA ALA A 494 -16.19 -5.77 -18.59
C ALA A 494 -17.30 -5.22 -17.69
N PHE A 495 -18.49 -4.97 -18.23
CA PHE A 495 -19.58 -4.37 -17.48
C PHE A 495 -20.17 -5.34 -16.45
N GLU A 496 -20.29 -6.63 -16.80
CA GLU A 496 -20.73 -7.68 -15.88
C GLU A 496 -19.80 -7.82 -14.67
N GLU A 497 -18.49 -7.72 -14.87
CA GLU A 497 -17.54 -7.83 -13.76
C GLU A 497 -17.41 -6.54 -12.96
N GLU A 498 -17.32 -5.39 -13.64
CA GLU A 498 -17.12 -4.09 -13.02
C GLU A 498 -18.34 -3.66 -12.20
N PHE A 499 -19.55 -3.72 -12.77
CA PHE A 499 -20.77 -3.30 -12.07
C PHE A 499 -21.34 -4.36 -11.11
N ASN A 500 -20.69 -5.52 -10.96
CA ASN A 500 -21.13 -6.59 -10.08
C ASN A 500 -19.97 -7.27 -9.35
N MET A 501 -18.95 -6.48 -8.99
CA MET A 501 -17.75 -7.00 -8.35
C MET A 501 -18.03 -7.88 -7.12
N PRO A 502 -17.15 -8.86 -6.85
CA PRO A 502 -17.29 -9.73 -5.68
C PRO A 502 -17.03 -8.97 -4.38
N TYR A 503 -17.85 -9.26 -3.39
CA TYR A 503 -17.67 -8.88 -2.00
C TYR A 503 -17.15 -10.08 -1.18
N PRO A 504 -16.83 -9.92 0.12
CA PRO A 504 -16.42 -11.06 0.95
C PRO A 504 -17.37 -12.25 0.83
N ASN A 505 -16.78 -13.46 0.79
CA ASN A 505 -17.46 -14.74 0.51
C ASN A 505 -18.04 -14.84 -0.92
N ASP A 506 -17.43 -14.17 -1.88
CA ASP A 506 -17.81 -14.13 -3.30
C ASP A 506 -19.26 -13.67 -3.56
N PHE A 507 -19.85 -12.95 -2.59
CA PHE A 507 -21.19 -12.39 -2.76
C PHE A 507 -21.19 -11.35 -3.89
N ARG A 508 -22.22 -11.39 -4.74
CA ARG A 508 -22.47 -10.43 -5.81
C ARG A 508 -23.91 -9.93 -5.73
N HIS A 509 -24.15 -8.63 -5.93
CA HIS A 509 -25.46 -8.04 -5.68
C HIS A 509 -26.48 -8.27 -6.82
N GLY A 510 -26.02 -8.53 -8.05
CA GLY A 510 -26.86 -8.90 -9.19
C GLY A 510 -27.81 -7.80 -9.69
N LYS A 511 -27.52 -6.53 -9.40
CA LYS A 511 -28.40 -5.37 -9.71
C LYS A 511 -27.84 -4.45 -10.80
N HIS A 512 -27.13 -5.03 -11.77
CA HIS A 512 -26.39 -4.30 -12.81
C HIS A 512 -26.89 -4.61 -14.23
N LEU A 513 -27.60 -5.73 -14.43
CA LEU A 513 -27.95 -6.25 -15.76
C LEU A 513 -28.63 -5.23 -16.68
N GLU A 514 -29.57 -4.43 -16.15
CA GLU A 514 -30.24 -3.40 -16.96
C GLU A 514 -29.30 -2.28 -17.41
N LEU A 515 -28.30 -1.91 -16.58
CA LEU A 515 -27.27 -0.96 -16.96
C LEU A 515 -26.38 -1.56 -18.06
N VAL A 516 -25.99 -2.83 -17.93
CA VAL A 516 -25.16 -3.55 -18.91
C VAL A 516 -25.82 -3.53 -20.29
N GLU A 517 -27.06 -4.02 -20.40
CA GLU A 517 -27.75 -4.08 -21.70
C GLU A 517 -27.91 -2.71 -22.34
N PHE A 518 -28.21 -1.70 -21.52
CA PHE A 518 -28.40 -0.35 -22.02
C PHE A 518 -27.08 0.30 -22.48
N LEU A 519 -26.00 0.12 -21.72
CA LEU A 519 -24.68 0.63 -22.07
C LEU A 519 -24.11 -0.06 -23.31
N ILE A 520 -24.33 -1.36 -23.47
CA ILE A 520 -23.99 -2.10 -24.71
C ILE A 520 -24.67 -1.46 -25.92
N LYS A 521 -25.97 -1.19 -25.83
CA LYS A 521 -26.70 -0.54 -26.92
C LYS A 521 -26.07 0.82 -27.29
N LEU A 522 -25.83 1.69 -26.30
CA LEU A 522 -25.27 3.01 -26.55
C LEU A 522 -23.86 2.96 -27.14
N VAL A 523 -22.99 2.06 -26.65
CA VAL A 523 -21.60 1.99 -27.14
C VAL A 523 -21.54 1.43 -28.56
N LEU A 524 -22.41 0.48 -28.92
CA LEU A 524 -22.50 -0.02 -30.29
C LEU A 524 -23.07 1.04 -31.24
N GLU A 525 -24.06 1.81 -30.81
CA GLU A 525 -24.57 2.97 -31.57
C GLU A 525 -23.44 3.98 -31.84
N ARG A 526 -22.69 4.37 -30.80
CA ARG A 526 -21.51 5.25 -30.94
C ARG A 526 -20.48 4.69 -31.93
N ASN A 527 -20.09 3.43 -31.76
CA ASN A 527 -19.05 2.81 -32.59
C ASN A 527 -19.50 2.61 -34.06
N SER A 528 -20.81 2.50 -34.31
CA SER A 528 -21.34 2.39 -35.67
C SER A 528 -21.25 3.69 -36.46
N LEU A 529 -21.22 4.84 -35.78
CA LEU A 529 -21.05 6.16 -36.39
C LEU A 529 -19.62 6.37 -36.87
N GLU A 530 -18.61 5.95 -36.10
CA GLU A 530 -17.19 6.00 -36.49
C GLU A 530 -16.89 5.19 -37.77
N SER A 531 -17.62 4.09 -38.03
CA SER A 531 -17.38 3.23 -39.20
C SER A 531 -17.87 3.81 -40.54
N ARG A 532 -18.50 4.99 -40.53
CA ARG A 532 -19.11 5.63 -41.71
C ARG A 532 -18.29 6.78 -42.30
N ASP A 533 -17.25 7.22 -41.60
CA ASP A 533 -16.26 8.21 -42.04
C ASP A 533 -14.91 7.53 -42.33
#